data_AF-A0A150Y163-F1
#
_entry.id   AF-A0A150Y163-F1
#
_cell.length_a   1.000
_cell.length_b   1.000
_cell.length_c   1.000
_cell.angle_alpha   90.00
_cell.angle_beta   90.00
_cell.angle_gamma   90.00
#
_symmetry.space_group_name_H-M   'P 1'
#
loop_
_entity.id
_entity.type
_entity.pdbx_description
1 polymer ?
#
loop_
_entity_poly.entity_id
_entity_poly.type
_entity_poly.pdbx_seq_one_letter_code
_entity_poly.pdbx_strand_id
1 'polypeptide(L)'
;MYTFKNKISRHFELLLLAIVILLITASCGGGGGGDDNPGPSEQELAFDKLKGDWGITNNGKIELDGGNVAANYVGFTLSFTNGAFTTTNAGDLFPATGTWEWVGEGTNQIRTGRGKLVTITSLTTTNFEFSFTKTASNSVAGVSGNYVIKVTK
;
A
#
# COMPACT_ATOMS: atom_id res chain seq x y z
N MET A 1 -51.46 -46.65 -56.70
CA MET A 1 -50.74 -46.79 -55.42
C MET A 1 -49.56 -45.82 -55.48
N TYR A 2 -49.59 -44.76 -54.67
CA TYR A 2 -48.78 -43.53 -54.86
C TYR A 2 -47.31 -43.70 -54.47
N THR A 3 -46.41 -43.30 -55.37
CA THR A 3 -44.97 -43.19 -55.14
C THR A 3 -44.65 -41.88 -54.41
N PHE A 4 -44.24 -41.94 -53.14
CA PHE A 4 -43.84 -40.76 -52.37
C PHE A 4 -42.35 -40.45 -52.61
N LYS A 5 -42.07 -39.50 -53.52
CA LYS A 5 -40.74 -38.94 -53.75
C LYS A 5 -40.29 -38.16 -52.51
N ASN A 6 -39.15 -38.57 -51.94
CA ASN A 6 -38.52 -37.98 -50.77
C ASN A 6 -37.94 -36.58 -51.10
N LYS A 7 -38.79 -35.55 -51.10
CA LYS A 7 -38.44 -34.12 -51.27
C LYS A 7 -38.01 -33.52 -49.91
N ILE A 8 -37.12 -34.19 -49.19
CA ILE A 8 -36.74 -33.83 -47.81
C ILE A 8 -35.25 -33.46 -47.67
N SER A 9 -34.39 -33.70 -48.67
CA SER A 9 -32.94 -33.43 -48.52
C SER A 9 -32.53 -31.96 -48.67
N ARG A 10 -33.20 -31.16 -49.52
CA ARG A 10 -32.83 -29.75 -49.78
C ARG A 10 -33.20 -28.79 -48.64
N HIS A 11 -34.20 -29.13 -47.83
CA HIS A 11 -34.60 -28.32 -46.68
C HIS A 11 -33.75 -28.63 -45.44
N PHE A 12 -33.20 -29.84 -45.36
CA PHE A 12 -32.30 -30.25 -44.29
C PHE A 12 -30.91 -29.60 -44.42
N GLU A 13 -30.39 -29.47 -45.64
CA GLU A 13 -29.12 -28.76 -45.91
C GLU A 13 -29.20 -27.24 -45.64
N LEU A 14 -30.32 -26.60 -45.97
CA LEU A 14 -30.55 -25.18 -45.67
C LEU A 14 -30.73 -24.91 -44.16
N LEU A 15 -31.29 -25.88 -43.42
CA LEU A 15 -31.48 -25.78 -41.98
C LEU A 15 -30.16 -26.03 -41.21
N LEU A 16 -29.28 -26.90 -41.72
CA LEU A 16 -27.91 -27.08 -41.22
C LEU A 16 -27.02 -25.85 -41.46
N LEU A 17 -27.11 -25.21 -42.63
CA LEU A 17 -26.35 -23.99 -42.92
C LEU A 17 -26.78 -22.79 -42.05
N ALA A 18 -28.08 -22.69 -41.73
CA ALA A 18 -28.62 -21.64 -40.87
C ALA A 18 -28.15 -21.76 -39.40
N ILE A 19 -27.94 -22.98 -38.90
CA ILE A 19 -27.42 -23.23 -37.55
C ILE A 19 -25.93 -22.84 -37.44
N VAL A 20 -25.15 -23.08 -38.49
CA VAL A 20 -23.72 -22.71 -38.52
C VAL A 20 -23.52 -21.19 -38.55
N ILE A 21 -24.41 -20.44 -39.22
CA ILE A 21 -24.37 -18.97 -39.27
C ILE A 21 -24.78 -18.33 -37.93
N LEU A 22 -25.68 -18.98 -37.18
CA LEU A 22 -26.06 -18.57 -35.81
C LEU A 22 -24.95 -18.76 -34.77
N LEU A 23 -23.99 -19.65 -35.02
CA LEU A 23 -22.86 -19.89 -34.12
C LEU A 23 -21.72 -18.85 -34.25
N ILE A 24 -21.70 -18.07 -35.34
CA ILE A 24 -20.63 -17.08 -35.60
C ILE A 24 -20.98 -15.65 -35.15
N THR A 25 -22.24 -15.37 -34.84
CA THR A 25 -22.69 -14.05 -34.35
C THR A 25 -22.79 -13.96 -32.82
N ALA A 26 -22.46 -15.03 -32.10
CA ALA A 26 -22.20 -15.00 -30.65
C ALA A 26 -20.77 -14.50 -30.31
N SER A 27 -20.07 -13.90 -31.28
CA SER A 27 -18.82 -13.15 -31.06
C SER A 27 -19.10 -11.65 -31.19
N CYS A 28 -19.86 -11.11 -30.25
CA CYS A 28 -19.89 -9.68 -29.96
C CYS A 28 -20.04 -9.49 -28.45
N GLY A 29 -18.98 -8.99 -27.81
CA GLY A 29 -19.00 -8.33 -26.50
C GLY A 29 -19.27 -9.22 -25.27
N GLY A 30 -18.23 -9.80 -24.70
CA GLY A 30 -18.34 -10.46 -23.38
C GLY A 30 -17.10 -11.24 -22.98
N GLY A 31 -15.91 -10.70 -23.30
CA GLY A 31 -14.66 -11.31 -22.88
C GLY A 31 -14.40 -10.99 -21.41
N GLY A 32 -14.51 -12.00 -20.56
CA GLY A 32 -13.89 -12.00 -19.23
C GLY A 32 -14.87 -11.80 -18.07
N GLY A 33 -15.61 -12.86 -17.73
CA GLY A 33 -15.80 -13.14 -16.31
C GLY A 33 -14.44 -13.52 -15.73
N GLY A 34 -13.71 -12.54 -15.23
CA GLY A 34 -12.56 -12.71 -14.35
C GLY A 34 -12.81 -11.80 -13.18
N ASP A 35 -12.70 -12.32 -11.96
CA ASP A 35 -12.88 -11.59 -10.70
C ASP A 35 -12.49 -10.11 -10.83
N ASP A 36 -13.49 -9.21 -10.87
CA ASP A 36 -13.33 -7.78 -10.61
C ASP A 36 -13.02 -7.57 -9.12
N ASN A 37 -12.10 -8.36 -8.56
CA ASN A 37 -11.46 -8.01 -7.32
C ASN A 37 -10.25 -7.16 -7.70
N PRO A 38 -10.34 -5.82 -7.68
CA PRO A 38 -9.17 -4.99 -7.89
C PRO A 38 -8.08 -5.48 -6.93
N GLY A 39 -6.90 -5.77 -7.47
CA GLY A 39 -5.75 -6.12 -6.64
C GLY A 39 -5.47 -5.03 -5.61
N PRO A 40 -4.69 -5.31 -4.55
CA PRO A 40 -4.42 -4.33 -3.51
C PRO A 40 -3.86 -3.03 -4.08
N SER A 41 -4.37 -1.91 -3.59
CA SER A 41 -3.87 -0.57 -3.88
C SER A 41 -2.42 -0.41 -3.45
N GLU A 42 -1.73 0.59 -4.01
CA GLU A 42 -0.35 0.89 -3.63
C GLU A 42 -0.21 1.22 -2.14
N GLN A 43 -1.22 1.89 -1.57
CA GLN A 43 -1.25 2.22 -0.13
C GLN A 43 -1.46 0.98 0.75
N GLU A 44 -2.24 -0.01 0.30
CA GLU A 44 -2.37 -1.29 1.00
C GLU A 44 -1.04 -2.06 0.97
N LEU A 45 -0.37 -2.12 -0.18
CA LEU A 45 0.95 -2.75 -0.31
C LEU A 45 2.03 -2.03 0.51
N ALA A 46 1.97 -0.69 0.60
CA ALA A 46 2.88 0.09 1.43
C ALA A 46 2.58 -0.11 2.92
N PHE A 47 1.30 -0.16 3.31
CA PHE A 47 0.88 -0.45 4.68
C PHE A 47 1.33 -1.85 5.11
N ASP A 48 1.23 -2.85 4.22
CA ASP A 48 1.72 -4.20 4.51
C ASP A 48 3.22 -4.24 4.82
N LYS A 49 4.02 -3.35 4.22
CA LYS A 49 5.44 -3.16 4.57
C LYS A 49 5.62 -2.36 5.85
N LEU A 50 4.79 -1.35 6.08
CA LEU A 50 4.89 -0.43 7.22
C LEU A 50 4.47 -1.07 8.55
N LYS A 51 3.38 -1.84 8.58
CA LYS A 51 2.77 -2.38 9.80
C LYS A 51 3.72 -3.27 10.61
N GLY A 52 3.57 -3.29 11.93
CA GLY A 52 4.42 -4.06 12.85
C GLY A 52 5.50 -3.21 13.51
N ASP A 53 6.40 -3.89 14.22
CA ASP A 53 7.35 -3.26 15.14
C ASP A 53 8.68 -2.93 14.47
N TRP A 54 9.19 -1.74 14.75
CA TRP A 54 10.46 -1.25 14.26
C TRP A 54 11.34 -0.82 15.43
N GLY A 55 12.64 -1.05 15.33
CA GLY A 55 13.60 -0.62 16.33
C GLY A 55 14.91 -0.16 15.72
N ILE A 56 15.75 0.46 16.55
CA ILE A 56 17.15 0.72 16.19
C ILE A 56 17.94 -0.58 16.40
N THR A 57 17.84 -1.49 15.44
CA THR A 57 18.72 -2.66 15.33
C THR A 57 19.52 -2.56 14.03
N ASN A 58 20.59 -3.34 13.88
CA ASN A 58 21.31 -3.56 12.61
C ASN A 58 21.42 -2.33 11.68
N ASN A 59 22.45 -1.49 11.84
CA ASN A 59 22.65 -0.27 11.03
C ASN A 59 21.49 0.76 11.10
N GLY A 60 20.57 0.64 12.07
CA GLY A 60 19.61 1.67 12.40
C GLY A 60 20.29 2.93 12.95
N LYS A 61 19.66 4.09 12.76
CA LYS A 61 20.23 5.39 13.15
C LYS A 61 19.14 6.40 13.50
N ILE A 62 19.51 7.38 14.31
CA ILE A 62 18.78 8.64 14.46
C ILE A 62 19.82 9.75 14.28
N GLU A 63 19.65 10.54 13.24
CA GLU A 63 20.48 11.70 12.94
C GLU A 63 19.68 12.99 13.16
N LEU A 64 20.35 13.99 13.70
CA LEU A 64 19.87 15.36 13.81
C LEU A 64 20.83 16.26 13.03
N ASP A 65 20.34 16.91 11.98
CA ASP A 65 21.13 17.77 11.10
C ASP A 65 22.43 17.10 10.60
N GLY A 66 22.36 15.79 10.37
CA GLY A 66 23.47 14.94 9.92
C GLY A 66 24.37 14.38 11.03
N GLY A 67 24.20 14.80 12.29
CA GLY A 67 24.90 14.25 13.44
C GLY A 67 24.18 13.07 14.07
N ASN A 68 24.87 11.96 14.35
CA ASN A 68 24.27 10.82 15.05
C ASN A 68 23.90 11.17 16.50
N VAL A 69 22.63 10.98 16.86
CA VAL A 69 22.07 11.22 18.20
C VAL A 69 21.36 9.98 18.76
N ALA A 70 21.54 8.80 18.16
CA ALA A 70 20.88 7.56 18.57
C ALA A 70 21.13 7.19 20.06
N ALA A 71 22.27 7.59 20.62
CA ALA A 71 22.59 7.38 22.04
C ALA A 71 21.61 8.06 23.01
N ASN A 72 20.85 9.06 22.55
CA ASN A 72 19.83 9.73 23.37
C ASN A 72 18.49 8.97 23.40
N TYR A 73 18.34 7.93 22.57
CA TYR A 73 17.09 7.20 22.34
C TYR A 73 17.30 5.69 22.48
N VAL A 74 18.07 5.27 23.48
CA VAL A 74 18.34 3.85 23.74
C VAL A 74 17.02 3.11 23.99
N GLY A 75 16.81 2.01 23.27
CA GLY A 75 15.56 1.23 23.34
C GLY A 75 14.40 1.86 22.56
N PHE A 76 14.66 2.79 21.64
CA PHE A 76 13.64 3.33 20.75
C PHE A 76 12.95 2.21 19.96
N THR A 77 11.61 2.21 20.05
CA THR A 77 10.76 1.39 19.19
C THR A 77 9.62 2.23 18.63
N LEU A 78 9.12 1.81 17.47
CA LEU A 78 8.01 2.40 16.75
C LEU A 78 7.19 1.28 16.13
N SER A 79 5.89 1.21 16.43
CA SER A 79 5.01 0.18 15.87
C SER A 79 3.86 0.84 15.13
N PHE A 80 3.50 0.31 13.95
CA PHE A 80 2.36 0.79 13.17
C PHE A 80 1.28 -0.28 13.08
N THR A 81 0.04 0.13 13.29
CA THR A 81 -1.17 -0.60 12.94
C THR A 81 -2.01 0.24 11.98
N ASN A 82 -3.16 -0.27 11.55
CA ASN A 82 -4.03 0.49 10.64
C ASN A 82 -4.55 1.75 11.33
N GLY A 83 -4.04 2.92 10.93
CA GLY A 83 -4.46 4.23 11.45
C GLY A 83 -3.87 4.62 12.82
N ALA A 84 -3.10 3.76 13.47
CA ALA A 84 -2.48 4.04 14.77
C ALA A 84 -1.00 3.65 14.83
N PHE A 85 -0.27 4.29 15.73
CA PHE A 85 1.13 3.96 16.02
C PHE A 85 1.41 4.06 17.52
N THR A 86 2.45 3.36 17.96
CA THR A 86 2.99 3.44 19.32
C THR A 86 4.50 3.66 19.27
N THR A 87 5.07 4.30 20.30
CA THR A 87 6.51 4.43 20.46
C THR A 87 6.97 4.17 21.88
N THR A 88 8.20 3.69 22.01
CA THR A 88 8.93 3.61 23.29
C THR A 88 10.22 4.42 23.16
N ASN A 89 10.64 5.10 24.24
CA ASN A 89 11.89 5.88 24.29
C ASN A 89 12.08 6.86 23.12
N ALA A 90 10.99 7.45 22.63
CA ALA A 90 11.01 8.43 21.53
C ALA A 90 11.34 9.86 21.98
N GLY A 91 11.48 10.11 23.29
CA GLY A 91 11.58 11.46 23.84
C GLY A 91 10.47 12.36 23.29
N ASP A 92 10.84 13.53 22.77
CA ASP A 92 9.90 14.48 22.16
C ASP A 92 9.82 14.37 20.62
N LEU A 93 10.33 13.28 20.05
CA LEU A 93 10.21 13.02 18.61
C LEU A 93 8.78 12.63 18.27
N PHE A 94 8.20 11.73 19.05
CA PHE A 94 6.86 11.20 18.91
C PHE A 94 6.19 11.01 20.27
N PRO A 95 4.85 11.16 20.36
CA PRO A 95 4.11 10.71 21.54
C PRO A 95 4.16 9.18 21.66
N ALA A 96 3.94 8.67 22.87
CA ALA A 96 3.92 7.23 23.14
C ALA A 96 2.85 6.48 22.32
N THR A 97 1.74 7.13 21.98
CA THR A 97 0.72 6.63 21.07
C THR A 97 0.17 7.76 20.21
N GLY A 98 -0.38 7.42 19.04
CA GLY A 98 -1.05 8.39 18.18
C GLY A 98 -1.72 7.75 16.98
N THR A 99 -2.36 8.60 16.17
CA THR A 99 -2.93 8.21 14.88
C THR A 99 -2.01 8.61 13.74
N TRP A 100 -2.15 7.96 12.60
CA TRP A 100 -1.50 8.35 11.36
C TRP A 100 -2.40 8.10 10.15
N GLU A 101 -2.12 8.81 9.06
CA GLU A 101 -2.79 8.65 7.77
C GLU A 101 -1.80 8.91 6.62
N TRP A 102 -2.06 8.34 5.45
CA TRP A 102 -1.35 8.71 4.22
C TRP A 102 -1.68 10.14 3.82
N VAL A 103 -0.69 10.85 3.28
CA VAL A 103 -0.94 12.19 2.72
C VAL A 103 -1.28 12.07 1.24
N GLY A 104 -2.54 12.34 0.91
CA GLY A 104 -3.05 12.21 -0.46
C GLY A 104 -3.11 10.74 -0.90
N GLU A 105 -2.91 10.52 -2.20
CA GLU A 105 -2.95 9.18 -2.82
C GLU A 105 -1.58 8.48 -2.83
N GLY A 106 -0.50 9.19 -2.45
CA GLY A 106 0.86 8.67 -2.45
C GLY A 106 1.22 7.81 -1.23
N THR A 107 2.41 7.22 -1.26
CA THR A 107 2.97 6.34 -0.21
C THR A 107 4.29 6.84 0.39
N ASN A 108 4.70 8.05 0.02
CA ASN A 108 5.97 8.66 0.44
C ASN A 108 5.84 9.59 1.64
N GLN A 109 4.63 9.77 2.19
CA GLN A 109 4.42 10.66 3.32
C GLN A 109 3.23 10.24 4.17
N ILE A 110 3.42 10.31 5.48
CA ILE A 110 2.34 10.13 6.47
C ILE A 110 2.19 11.39 7.31
N ARG A 111 0.96 11.65 7.75
CA ARG A 111 0.64 12.68 8.74
C ARG A 111 0.27 11.99 10.04
N THR A 112 0.94 12.36 11.13
CA THR A 112 0.54 11.89 12.48
C THR A 112 -0.51 12.83 13.07
N GLY A 113 -1.33 12.35 14.00
CA GLY A 113 -2.56 13.03 14.45
C GLY A 113 -2.44 14.52 14.80
N ARG A 114 -1.29 14.99 15.32
CA ARG A 114 -1.05 16.42 15.64
C ARG A 114 -0.54 17.26 14.46
N GLY A 115 -0.59 16.72 13.25
CA GLY A 115 -0.19 17.40 12.02
C GLY A 115 1.28 17.27 11.63
N LYS A 116 2.12 16.55 12.40
CA LYS A 116 3.52 16.30 12.00
C LYS A 116 3.54 15.45 10.74
N LEU A 117 4.19 15.98 9.70
CA LEU A 117 4.46 15.29 8.45
C LEU A 117 5.77 14.51 8.56
N VAL A 118 5.72 13.24 8.16
CA VAL A 118 6.88 12.34 8.10
C VAL A 118 7.04 11.90 6.65
N THR A 119 8.18 12.23 6.06
CA THR A 119 8.53 11.86 4.69
C THR A 119 9.27 10.53 4.71
N ILE A 120 8.75 9.55 4.00
CA ILE A 120 9.33 8.22 3.87
C ILE A 120 10.35 8.26 2.74
N THR A 121 11.62 8.02 3.06
CA THR A 121 12.71 7.99 2.08
C THR A 121 13.02 6.57 1.63
N SER A 122 12.74 5.56 2.46
CA SER A 122 12.83 4.16 2.10
C SER A 122 11.85 3.31 2.90
N LEU A 123 11.12 2.41 2.25
CA LEU A 123 10.24 1.46 2.92
C LEU A 123 10.31 0.09 2.23
N THR A 124 10.79 -0.89 2.97
CA THR A 124 10.85 -2.30 2.60
C THR A 124 10.26 -3.14 3.72
N THR A 125 10.26 -4.47 3.61
CA THR A 125 9.79 -5.34 4.68
C THR A 125 10.68 -5.35 5.92
N THR A 126 11.96 -4.96 5.79
CA THR A 126 12.96 -5.03 6.87
C THR A 126 13.64 -3.70 7.19
N ASN A 127 13.48 -2.68 6.35
CA ASN A 127 14.05 -1.35 6.54
C ASN A 127 12.98 -0.28 6.36
N PHE A 128 12.94 0.67 7.27
CA PHE A 128 12.15 1.87 7.19
C PHE A 128 13.01 3.08 7.52
N GLU A 129 13.16 3.98 6.55
CA GLU A 129 13.88 5.23 6.68
C GLU A 129 12.94 6.40 6.38
N PHE A 130 12.97 7.40 7.24
CA PHE A 130 12.10 8.56 7.15
C PHE A 130 12.73 9.80 7.75
N SER A 131 12.19 10.96 7.40
CA SER A 131 12.61 12.26 7.92
C SER A 131 11.45 13.15 8.30
N PHE A 132 11.72 14.09 9.21
CA PHE A 132 10.81 15.18 9.53
C PHE A 132 11.58 16.35 10.16
N THR A 133 11.06 17.56 9.97
CA THR A 133 11.56 18.75 10.65
C THR A 133 10.81 18.94 11.98
N LYS A 134 11.56 19.08 13.07
CA LYS A 134 11.03 19.51 14.36
C LYS A 134 11.35 20.99 14.55
N THR A 135 10.33 21.82 14.67
CA THR A 135 10.46 23.21 15.11
C THR A 135 10.15 23.26 16.60
N ALA A 136 11.05 23.81 17.43
CA ALA A 136 10.74 24.05 18.84
C ALA A 136 9.69 25.15 18.93
N SER A 137 8.61 24.89 19.66
CA SER A 137 7.67 25.94 20.04
C SER A 137 8.05 26.58 21.37
N ASN A 138 8.74 25.87 22.28
CA ASN A 138 9.25 26.37 23.57
C ASN A 138 10.45 25.50 24.02
N SER A 139 11.50 26.11 24.58
CA SER A 139 12.88 25.60 24.73
C SER A 139 13.12 24.45 25.74
N VAL A 140 12.19 23.51 25.91
CA VAL A 140 12.34 22.38 26.84
C VAL A 140 12.10 21.01 26.18
N ALA A 141 11.61 20.96 24.93
CA ALA A 141 11.16 19.71 24.30
C ALA A 141 11.94 19.33 23.03
N GLY A 142 13.03 18.56 23.17
CA GLY A 142 13.89 18.07 22.08
C GLY A 142 14.57 19.17 21.23
N VAL A 143 15.69 18.85 20.60
CA VAL A 143 16.43 19.84 19.80
C VAL A 143 15.70 20.07 18.47
N SER A 144 15.55 21.33 18.06
CA SER A 144 15.00 21.66 16.74
C SER A 144 15.97 21.23 15.64
N GLY A 145 15.43 20.84 14.50
CA GLY A 145 16.24 20.49 13.33
C GLY A 145 15.57 19.43 12.48
N ASN A 146 16.31 18.97 11.48
CA ASN A 146 15.89 17.89 10.60
C ASN A 146 16.34 16.55 11.18
N TYR A 147 15.37 15.68 11.47
CA TYR A 147 15.64 14.33 11.92
C TYR A 147 15.58 13.37 10.73
N VAL A 148 16.54 12.45 10.67
CA VAL A 148 16.52 11.30 9.77
C VAL A 148 16.63 10.05 10.63
N ILE A 149 15.66 9.16 10.50
CA ILE A 149 15.56 7.95 11.31
C ILE A 149 15.53 6.75 10.40
N LYS A 150 16.40 5.78 10.67
CA LYS A 150 16.38 4.45 10.06
C LYS A 150 16.14 3.42 11.15
N VAL A 151 15.11 2.63 10.96
CA VAL A 151 14.75 1.51 11.82
C VAL A 151 14.56 0.25 11.01
N THR A 152 14.67 -0.88 11.71
CA THR A 152 14.64 -2.22 11.14
C THR A 152 13.69 -3.12 11.92
N LYS A 153 13.24 -4.17 11.23
CA LYS A 153 12.43 -5.27 11.75
C LYS A 153 13.29 -6.52 11.90
#